data_AF-K2CAE2-F1
#
_entry.id   AF-K2CAE2-F1
#
_cell.length_a   1.000
_cell.length_b   1.000
_cell.length_c   1.000
_cell.angle_alpha   90.00
_cell.angle_beta   90.00
_cell.angle_gamma   90.00
#
_symmetry.space_group_name_H-M   'P 1'
#
loop_
_entity.id
_entity.type
_entity.pdbx_description
1 polymer ?
#
loop_
_entity_poly.entity_id
_entity_poly.type
_entity_poly.pdbx_seq_one_letter_code
_entity_poly.pdbx_strand_id
1 'polypeptide(L)'
;AWAIRYMVVDTKNWWPGKKVLVAPQWIDRISWDEAKVFVKLSLETIKHSPEYSEELLLNRDYEAQLHKHYNRPGYWNDEPAAREHSG
;
A
#
# COMPACT_ATOMS: atom_id res chain seq x y z
N ALA A 1 -13.79 -12.38 5.20
CA ALA A 1 -13.77 -11.09 5.92
C ALA A 1 -13.27 -10.01 4.96
N TRP A 2 -13.72 -8.76 5.09
CA TRP A 2 -13.25 -7.63 4.26
C TRP A 2 -12.17 -6.85 5.00
N ALA A 3 -11.20 -6.29 4.26
CA ALA A 3 -10.13 -5.46 4.81
C ALA A 3 -9.65 -4.42 3.79
N ILE A 4 -9.20 -3.26 4.28
CA ILE A 4 -8.56 -2.24 3.45
C ILE A 4 -7.11 -2.67 3.21
N ARG A 5 -6.73 -2.92 1.95
CA ARG A 5 -5.37 -3.37 1.60
C ARG A 5 -4.44 -2.23 1.20
N TYR A 6 -4.96 -1.23 0.49
CA TYR A 6 -4.18 -0.13 -0.04
C TYR A 6 -4.98 1.18 -0.02
N MET A 7 -4.26 2.29 0.10
CA MET A 7 -4.73 3.65 -0.09
C MET A 7 -4.00 4.25 -1.30
N VAL A 8 -4.72 4.99 -2.15
CA VAL A 8 -4.13 5.71 -3.27
C VAL A 8 -3.65 7.07 -2.78
N VAL A 9 -2.38 7.39 -3.04
CA VAL A 9 -1.78 8.69 -2.74
C VAL A 9 -1.46 9.40 -4.06
N ASP A 10 -2.07 10.56 -4.28
CA ASP A 10 -1.78 11.42 -5.43
C ASP A 10 -0.59 12.34 -5.10
N THR A 11 0.52 12.21 -5.85
CA THR A 11 1.76 12.96 -5.58
C THR A 11 1.94 14.19 -6.49
N LYS A 12 0.89 14.65 -7.19
CA LYS A 12 0.97 15.76 -8.17
C LYS A 12 1.49 17.08 -7.62
N ASN A 13 1.39 17.30 -6.32
CA ASN A 13 1.85 18.54 -5.69
C ASN A 13 3.37 18.56 -5.41
N TRP A 14 4.14 17.51 -5.75
CA TRP A 14 5.55 17.40 -5.36
C TRP A 14 6.56 17.24 -6.52
N TRP A 15 6.15 16.81 -7.73
CA TRP A 15 6.96 16.57 -8.96
C TRP A 15 6.00 16.23 -10.13
N PRO A 16 6.41 15.82 -11.37
CA PRO A 16 5.44 15.29 -12.36
C PRO A 16 4.70 14.09 -11.78
N GLY A 17 3.50 14.36 -11.27
CA GLY A 17 2.84 13.51 -10.28
C GLY A 17 2.42 12.17 -10.83
N LYS A 18 2.40 11.19 -9.94
CA LYS A 18 1.77 9.89 -10.17
C LYS A 18 0.90 9.51 -9.00
N LYS A 19 0.01 8.54 -9.20
CA LYS A 19 -0.68 7.87 -8.11
C LYS A 19 0.20 6.72 -7.62
N VAL A 20 0.28 6.52 -6.31
CA VAL A 20 1.02 5.40 -5.71
C VAL A 20 0.13 4.69 -4.68
N LEU A 21 0.42 3.43 -4.40
CA LEU A 21 -0.28 2.67 -3.36
C LEU A 21 0.52 2.61 -2.06
N VAL A 22 -0.17 2.86 -0.95
CA VAL A 22 0.38 2.72 0.40
C VAL A 22 -0.51 1.79 1.19
N ALA A 23 0.07 0.74 1.78
CA ALA A 23 -0.68 -0.19 2.61
C ALA A 23 -0.88 0.39 4.04
N PRO A 24 -2.04 0.15 4.69
CA PRO A 24 -2.29 0.63 6.07
C PRO A 24 -1.24 0.17 7.08
N GLN A 25 -0.67 -1.01 6.88
CA GLN A 25 0.41 -1.57 7.70
C GLN A 25 1.73 -0.78 7.65
N TRP A 26 1.89 0.17 6.71
CA TRP A 26 3.07 1.04 6.60
C TRP A 26 2.90 2.39 7.32
N ILE A 27 1.71 2.63 7.88
CA ILE A 27 1.38 3.83 8.65
C ILE A 27 2.13 3.79 9.99
N ASP A 28 2.73 4.92 10.34
CA ASP A 28 3.31 5.18 11.66
C ASP A 28 2.24 5.63 12.65
N ARG A 29 1.49 6.68 12.29
CA ARG A 29 0.43 7.26 13.11
C ARG A 29 -0.58 8.00 12.25
N ILE A 30 -1.78 8.17 12.79
CA ILE A 30 -2.86 8.96 12.20
C ILE A 30 -3.19 10.11 13.16
N SER A 31 -3.12 11.33 12.67
CA SER A 31 -3.54 12.53 13.38
C SER A 31 -4.90 12.95 12.83
N TRP A 32 -5.95 12.67 13.58
CA TRP A 32 -7.33 13.00 13.18
C TRP A 32 -7.59 14.50 13.23
N ASP A 33 -7.06 15.19 14.23
CA ASP A 33 -7.14 16.64 14.39
C ASP A 33 -6.53 17.38 13.18
N GLU A 34 -5.35 16.93 12.74
CA GLU A 34 -4.67 17.52 11.59
C GLU A 34 -5.16 16.98 10.24
N ALA A 35 -6.04 15.96 10.24
CA ALA A 35 -6.40 15.17 9.06
C ALA A 35 -5.17 14.65 8.28
N LYS A 36 -4.17 14.11 9.00
CA LYS A 36 -2.90 13.63 8.42
C LYS A 36 -2.61 12.17 8.75
N VAL A 37 -2.05 11.46 7.78
CA VAL A 37 -1.46 10.14 7.95
C VAL A 37 0.06 10.26 7.84
N PHE A 38 0.76 9.75 8.83
CA PHE A 38 2.23 9.71 8.86
C PHE A 38 2.68 8.28 8.55
N VAL A 39 3.67 8.13 7.69
CA VAL A 39 4.21 6.83 7.25
C VAL A 39 5.70 6.74 7.53
N LYS A 40 6.21 5.54 7.82
CA LYS A 40 7.67 5.30 7.95
C LYS A 40 8.32 5.07 6.59
N LEU A 41 8.05 5.95 5.62
CA LEU A 41 8.57 5.89 4.26
C LEU A 41 9.25 7.23 3.93
N SER A 42 10.41 7.18 3.27
CA SER A 42 11.07 8.39 2.80
C SER A 42 10.38 8.92 1.54
N LEU A 43 10.50 10.22 1.30
CA LEU A 43 9.96 10.85 0.10
C LEU A 43 10.58 10.25 -1.18
N GLU A 44 11.86 9.90 -1.14
CA GLU A 44 12.56 9.24 -2.26
C GLU A 44 11.98 7.86 -2.56
N THR A 45 11.69 7.05 -1.54
CA THR A 45 11.04 5.75 -1.74
C THR A 45 9.67 5.92 -2.40
N ILE A 46 8.90 6.94 -2.01
CA ILE A 46 7.61 7.25 -2.64
C ILE A 46 7.79 7.69 -4.10
N LYS A 47 8.78 8.55 -4.39
CA LYS A 47 9.10 9.00 -5.76
C LYS A 47 9.42 7.84 -6.70
N HIS A 48 10.15 6.84 -6.22
CA HIS A 48 10.56 5.69 -7.02
C HIS A 48 9.53 4.55 -7.03
N SER A 49 8.39 4.69 -6.35
CA SER A 49 7.33 3.68 -6.34
C SER A 49 6.85 3.32 -7.75
N PRO A 50 6.45 2.07 -8.01
CA PRO A 50 5.65 1.78 -9.20
C PRO A 50 4.40 2.67 -9.22
N GLU A 51 4.05 3.17 -10.40
CA GLU A 51 2.84 3.98 -10.61
C GLU A 51 1.61 3.09 -10.49
N TYR A 52 0.56 3.64 -9.90
CA TYR A 52 -0.76 3.04 -9.88
C TYR A 52 -1.64 3.70 -10.95
N SER A 53 -2.27 2.88 -11.79
CA SER A 53 -3.35 3.32 -12.67
C SER A 53 -4.60 2.49 -12.36
N GLU A 54 -5.77 3.13 -12.42
CA GLU A 54 -7.07 2.46 -12.23
C GLU A 54 -7.35 1.44 -13.33
N GLU A 55 -6.69 1.60 -14.49
CA GLU A 55 -6.76 0.68 -15.63
C GLU A 55 -5.88 -0.56 -15.43
N LEU A 56 -4.89 -0.49 -14.54
CA LEU A 56 -4.07 -1.63 -14.17
C LEU A 56 -4.84 -2.45 -13.13
N LEU A 57 -5.37 -3.59 -13.55
CA LEU A 57 -5.86 -4.59 -12.62
C LEU A 57 -4.75 -4.91 -11.62
N LEU A 58 -5.03 -4.63 -10.33
CA LEU A 58 -4.15 -5.01 -9.22
C LEU A 58 -4.02 -6.52 -9.23
N ASN A 59 -2.92 -6.99 -9.81
CA ASN A 59 -2.58 -8.39 -9.91
C ASN A 59 -1.41 -8.70 -8.97
N ARG A 60 -1.16 -10.00 -8.80
CA ARG A 60 -0.18 -10.47 -7.83
C ARG A 60 1.26 -10.10 -8.18
N ASP A 61 1.56 -9.96 -9.47
CA ASP A 61 2.87 -9.54 -9.95
C ASP A 61 3.15 -8.08 -9.58
N TYR A 62 2.19 -7.18 -9.83
CA TYR A 62 2.29 -5.78 -9.41
C TYR A 62 2.42 -5.65 -7.89
N GLU A 63 1.60 -6.37 -7.12
CA GLU A 63 1.72 -6.39 -5.66
C GLU A 63 3.11 -6.87 -5.20
N ALA A 64 3.65 -7.92 -5.82
CA ALA A 64 4.99 -8.42 -5.49
C ALA A 64 6.09 -7.38 -5.79
N GLN A 65 6.00 -6.69 -6.94
CA GLN A 65 6.92 -5.60 -7.29
C GLN A 65 6.82 -4.43 -6.30
N LEU A 66 5.60 -4.04 -5.93
CA LEU A 66 5.33 -2.99 -4.94
C LEU A 66 5.94 -3.34 -3.57
N HIS A 67 5.65 -4.53 -3.06
CA HIS A 67 6.15 -4.97 -1.77
C HIS A 67 7.68 -5.13 -1.75
N LYS A 68 8.27 -5.58 -2.86
CA LYS A 68 9.73 -5.62 -3.06
C LYS A 68 10.34 -4.21 -3.06
N HIS A 69 9.72 -3.26 -3.77
CA HIS A 69 10.18 -1.86 -3.82
C HIS A 69 10.24 -1.22 -2.44
N TYR A 70 9.18 -1.41 -1.64
CA TYR A 70 9.11 -0.87 -0.28
C TYR A 70 9.87 -1.70 0.76
N ASN A 71 10.41 -2.87 0.38
CA ASN A 71 10.99 -3.86 1.28
C ASN A 71 10.06 -4.21 2.45
N ARG A 72 8.79 -4.51 2.14
CA ARG A 72 7.74 -4.82 3.13
C ARG A 72 7.11 -6.17 2.83
N PRO A 73 6.78 -6.98 3.85
CA PRO A 73 6.10 -8.26 3.65
C PRO A 73 4.73 -8.05 3.00
N GLY A 74 4.33 -8.98 2.14
CA GLY A 74 2.99 -9.05 1.59
C GLY A 74 1.99 -9.46 2.66
N TYR A 75 0.77 -8.88 2.64
CA TYR A 75 -0.28 -9.23 3.60
C TYR A 75 -0.71 -10.71 3.53
N TRP A 76 -0.36 -11.38 2.43
CA TRP A 76 -0.70 -12.76 2.14
C TRP A 76 0.18 -13.79 2.85
N ASN A 77 1.24 -13.34 3.52
CA ASN A 77 2.01 -14.19 4.40
C ASN A 77 1.29 -14.42 5.74
N ASP A 78 0.31 -13.57 6.06
CA ASP A 78 -0.50 -13.61 7.28
C ASP A 78 -1.94 -14.08 7.02
N GLU A 79 -2.26 -14.63 5.84
CA GLU A 79 -3.56 -15.29 5.64
C GLU A 79 -3.56 -16.57 6.48
N PRO A 80 -4.33 -16.68 7.59
CA PRO A 80 -4.57 -17.98 8.17
C PRO A 80 -5.24 -18.79 7.07
N ALA A 81 -4.64 -19.94 6.72
CA ALA A 81 -5.30 -20.95 5.90
C ALA A 81 -6.76 -20.99 6.33
N ALA A 82 -7.65 -20.70 5.38
CA ALA A 82 -9.08 -20.57 5.61
C ALA A 82 -9.49 -21.61 6.64
N ARG A 83 -9.86 -21.14 7.85
CA ARG A 83 -10.20 -22.04 8.97
C ARG A 83 -11.11 -23.10 8.41
N GLU A 84 -10.60 -24.32 8.42
CA GLU A 84 -11.29 -25.52 8.02
C GLU A 84 -12.64 -25.45 8.74
N HIS A 85 -13.71 -25.28 7.97
CA HIS A 85 -15.05 -25.51 8.47
C HIS A 85 -15.14 -27.02 8.69
N SER A 86 -14.66 -27.45 9.87
CA SER A 86 -14.99 -28.75 10.43
C SER A 86 -16.50 -28.79 10.65
N GLY A 87 -17.14 -29.74 9.97
CA GLY A 87 -18.48 -30.24 10.21
C GLY A 87 -18.46 -31.73 9.93
#